data_AF-A0A444QZY3-F1
#
_entry.id   AF-A0A444QZY3-F1
#
_cell.length_a   1.000
_cell.length_b   1.000
_cell.length_c   1.000
_cell.angle_alpha   90.00
_cell.angle_beta   90.00
_cell.angle_gamma   90.00
#
_symmetry.space_group_name_H-M   'P 1'
#
loop_
_entity.id
_entity.type
_entity.pdbx_description
1 polymer ?
#
loop_
_entity_poly.entity_id
_entity_poly.type
_entity_poly.pdbx_seq_one_letter_code
_entity_poly.pdbx_strand_id
1 'polypeptide(L)'
;DPYLSQAVLDLQFGHSQRVGYDVATSMINQLQRIGEIHKRRPEHASLGVLRSPDIPSVLVETGFISNNSEERLLASDDYQQQLAEAIYKGLRNYFLAHPMQSAPQGATAQTASTVTTPDRTLPN
;
A
#
# COMPACT_ATOMS: atom_id res chain seq x y z
N ASP A 1 5.08 -31.82 1.58
CA ASP A 1 5.05 -32.14 0.14
C ASP A 1 5.48 -30.88 -0.62
N PRO A 2 6.64 -30.90 -1.30
CA PRO A 2 7.17 -29.72 -1.99
C PRO A 2 6.25 -29.19 -3.10
N TYR A 3 5.46 -30.05 -3.75
CA TYR A 3 4.52 -29.62 -4.80
C TYR A 3 3.32 -28.88 -4.21
N LEU A 4 2.84 -29.31 -3.05
CA LEU A 4 1.75 -28.63 -2.35
C LEU A 4 2.18 -27.23 -1.87
N SER A 5 3.37 -27.10 -1.30
CA SER A 5 3.89 -25.80 -0.84
C SER A 5 4.04 -24.81 -2.00
N GLN A 6 4.55 -25.27 -3.15
CA GLN A 6 4.63 -24.44 -4.35
C GLN A 6 3.25 -24.02 -4.86
N ALA A 7 2.30 -24.95 -4.94
CA ALA A 7 0.94 -24.63 -5.36
C ALA A 7 0.27 -23.58 -4.46
N VAL A 8 0.46 -23.68 -3.14
CA VAL A 8 -0.06 -22.69 -2.18
C VAL A 8 0.59 -21.32 -2.39
N LEU A 9 1.91 -21.28 -2.56
CA LEU A 9 2.64 -20.03 -2.83
C LEU A 9 2.19 -19.38 -4.14
N ASP A 10 1.99 -20.16 -5.20
CA ASP A 10 1.50 -19.65 -6.49
C ASP A 10 0.09 -19.08 -6.38
N LEU A 11 -0.79 -19.75 -5.62
CA LEU A 11 -2.14 -19.25 -5.36
C LEU A 11 -2.13 -17.96 -4.54
N GLN A 12 -1.29 -17.88 -3.51
CA GLN A 12 -1.10 -16.66 -2.72
C GLN A 12 -0.61 -15.52 -3.61
N PHE A 13 0.42 -15.78 -4.41
CA PHE A 13 0.99 -14.79 -5.33
C PHE A 13 -0.05 -14.27 -6.33
N GLY A 14 -0.82 -15.18 -6.95
CA GLY A 14 -1.90 -14.81 -7.86
C GLY A 14 -3.01 -14.00 -7.18
N HIS A 15 -3.35 -14.30 -5.93
CA HIS A 15 -4.30 -13.53 -5.14
C HIS A 15 -3.77 -12.12 -4.82
N SER A 16 -2.54 -12.03 -4.29
CA SER A 16 -1.85 -10.78 -3.97
C SER A 16 -1.77 -9.86 -5.19
N GLN A 17 -1.43 -10.40 -6.37
CA GLN A 17 -1.41 -9.65 -7.63
C GLN A 17 -2.78 -9.10 -8.03
N ARG A 18 -3.83 -9.90 -7.90
CA ARG A 18 -5.20 -9.45 -8.22
C ARG A 18 -5.63 -8.32 -7.32
N VAL A 19 -5.40 -8.46 -6.01
CA VAL A 19 -5.70 -7.40 -5.03
C VAL A 19 -4.89 -6.15 -5.34
N GLY A 20 -3.59 -6.29 -5.65
CA GLY A 20 -2.74 -5.17 -6.05
C GLY A 20 -3.28 -4.44 -7.30
N TYR A 21 -3.78 -5.20 -8.28
CA TYR A 21 -4.39 -4.64 -9.49
C TYR A 21 -5.67 -3.83 -9.18
N ASP A 22 -6.53 -4.34 -8.30
CA ASP A 22 -7.77 -3.66 -7.91
C ASP A 22 -7.48 -2.37 -7.11
N VAL A 23 -6.50 -2.42 -6.20
CA VAL A 23 -5.99 -1.24 -5.49
C VAL A 23 -5.45 -0.21 -6.48
N ALA A 24 -4.58 -0.62 -7.41
CA ALA A 24 -4.00 0.25 -8.42
C ALA A 24 -5.07 0.88 -9.33
N THR A 25 -6.11 0.12 -9.68
CA THR A 25 -7.25 0.63 -10.46
C THR A 25 -7.98 1.74 -9.71
N SER A 26 -8.21 1.57 -8.40
CA SER A 26 -8.81 2.60 -7.56
C SER A 26 -7.93 3.86 -7.45
N MET A 27 -6.61 3.69 -7.34
CA MET A 27 -5.65 4.79 -7.31
C MET A 27 -5.61 5.57 -8.63
N ILE A 28 -5.51 4.87 -9.78
CA ILE A 28 -5.54 5.49 -11.12
C ILE A 28 -6.82 6.32 -11.28
N ASN A 29 -7.95 5.84 -10.74
CA ASN A 29 -9.20 6.58 -10.82
C ASN A 29 -9.18 7.95 -10.12
N GLN A 30 -8.35 8.11 -9.09
CA GLN A 30 -8.14 9.41 -8.45
C GLN A 30 -7.02 10.21 -9.11
N LEU A 31 -5.93 9.56 -9.52
CA LEU A 31 -4.78 10.20 -10.16
C LEU A 31 -5.13 10.86 -11.50
N GLN A 32 -6.04 10.27 -12.29
CA GLN A 32 -6.50 10.90 -13.54
C GLN A 32 -7.26 12.22 -13.35
N ARG A 33 -7.56 12.62 -12.11
CA ARG A 33 -8.26 13.87 -11.78
C ARG A 33 -7.30 15.01 -11.47
N ILE A 34 -6.02 14.72 -11.19
CA ILE A 34 -5.00 15.72 -10.86
C ILE A 34 -4.20 16.16 -12.09
N GLY A 35 -4.04 15.28 -13.09
CA GLY A 35 -3.24 15.55 -14.28
C GLY A 35 -3.33 14.43 -15.32
N GLU A 36 -2.54 14.57 -16.39
CA GLU A 36 -2.43 13.52 -17.39
C GLU A 36 -1.72 12.29 -16.84
N ILE A 37 -2.26 11.12 -17.16
CA ILE A 37 -1.67 9.83 -16.79
C ILE A 37 -1.22 9.09 -18.04
N HIS A 38 -0.02 8.51 -17.98
CA HIS A 38 0.59 7.81 -19.10
C HIS A 38 -0.14 6.51 -19.46
N LYS A 39 -0.83 5.89 -18.50
CA LYS A 39 -1.59 4.65 -18.67
C LYS A 39 -2.91 4.74 -17.93
N ARG A 40 -4.00 4.40 -18.63
CA ARG A 40 -5.37 4.41 -18.07
C ARG A 40 -5.73 3.14 -17.29
N ARG A 41 -4.83 2.16 -17.24
CA ARG A 41 -4.99 0.88 -16.53
C ARG A 41 -3.68 0.53 -15.83
N PRO A 42 -3.72 -0.24 -14.73
CA PRO A 42 -2.51 -0.76 -14.12
C PRO A 42 -1.76 -1.66 -15.09
N GLU A 43 -0.44 -1.56 -15.07
CA GLU A 43 0.46 -2.39 -15.86
C GLU A 43 1.11 -3.47 -14.98
N HIS A 44 1.38 -4.62 -15.57
CA HIS A 44 2.16 -5.66 -14.90
C HIS A 44 3.65 -5.42 -15.12
N ALA A 45 4.44 -5.58 -14.05
CA ALA A 45 5.89 -5.44 -14.14
C ALA A 45 6.59 -6.50 -13.28
N SER A 46 7.66 -7.09 -13.82
CA SER A 46 8.45 -8.12 -13.14
C SER A 46 9.50 -7.51 -12.19
N LEU A 47 9.09 -6.59 -11.32
CA LEU A 47 9.97 -5.86 -10.39
C LEU A 47 10.04 -6.54 -9.03
N GLY A 48 11.24 -6.63 -8.44
CA GLY A 48 11.44 -7.30 -7.14
C GLY A 48 10.58 -6.73 -6.00
N VAL A 49 10.33 -5.41 -6.01
CA VAL A 49 9.50 -4.72 -5.02
C VAL A 49 8.01 -5.10 -5.08
N LEU A 50 7.58 -5.76 -6.16
CA LEU A 50 6.18 -6.18 -6.36
C LEU A 50 5.98 -7.69 -6.11
N ARG A 51 6.99 -8.40 -5.55
CA ARG A 51 7.00 -9.88 -5.50
C ARG A 51 6.61 -10.49 -4.15
N SER A 52 5.96 -9.77 -3.25
CA SER A 52 5.46 -10.40 -2.02
C SER A 52 4.28 -11.35 -2.33
N PRO A 53 4.35 -12.63 -1.92
CA PRO A 53 3.31 -13.61 -2.22
C PRO A 53 2.02 -13.37 -1.44
N ASP A 54 2.08 -12.79 -0.25
CA ASP A 54 0.94 -12.62 0.65
C ASP A 54 0.58 -11.15 0.93
N ILE A 55 1.40 -10.20 0.47
CA ILE A 55 1.14 -8.76 0.61
C ILE A 55 0.96 -8.12 -0.77
N PRO A 56 -0.25 -7.61 -1.08
CA PRO A 56 -0.50 -6.84 -2.29
C PRO A 56 0.44 -5.64 -2.37
N SER A 57 1.15 -5.51 -3.50
CA SER A 57 2.16 -4.47 -3.71
C SER A 57 1.86 -3.70 -5.00
N VAL A 58 2.02 -2.37 -4.96
CA VAL A 58 1.84 -1.48 -6.12
C VAL A 58 3.02 -0.51 -6.22
N LEU A 59 3.41 -0.16 -7.44
CA LEU A 59 4.37 0.91 -7.72
C LEU A 59 3.62 2.03 -8.43
N VAL A 60 3.67 3.24 -7.89
CA VAL A 60 3.02 4.42 -8.46
C VAL A 60 4.09 5.29 -9.11
N GLU A 61 3.99 5.46 -10.42
CA GLU A 61 4.77 6.43 -11.17
C GLU A 61 4.06 7.78 -11.15
N THR A 62 4.72 8.80 -10.62
CA THR A 62 4.10 10.09 -10.27
C THR A 62 4.37 11.19 -11.31
N GLY A 63 5.29 10.92 -12.22
CA GLY A 63 5.74 11.80 -13.30
C GLY A 63 7.17 11.48 -13.72
N PHE A 64 7.63 12.09 -14.81
CA PHE A 64 8.95 11.93 -15.40
C PHE A 64 9.85 13.13 -15.09
N ILE A 65 10.88 12.91 -14.27
CA ILE A 65 11.91 13.94 -13.98
C ILE A 65 12.68 14.35 -15.26
N SER A 66 12.73 13.48 -16.27
CA SER A 66 13.32 13.82 -17.57
C SER A 66 12.50 14.83 -18.39
N ASN A 67 11.25 15.10 -18.00
CA ASN A 67 10.41 16.13 -18.60
C ASN A 67 10.43 17.38 -17.71
N ASN A 68 10.99 18.49 -18.23
CA ASN A 68 11.15 19.74 -17.47
C ASN A 68 9.84 20.30 -16.88
N SER A 69 8.70 20.07 -17.53
CA SER A 69 7.40 20.53 -17.03
C SER A 69 6.92 19.68 -15.85
N GLU A 70 7.06 18.35 -15.95
CA GLU A 70 6.70 17.42 -14.88
C GLU A 70 7.67 17.51 -13.70
N GLU A 71 8.97 17.68 -13.94
CA GLU A 71 9.98 17.90 -12.90
C GLU A 71 9.61 19.10 -12.01
N ARG A 72 9.22 20.23 -12.62
CA ARG A 72 8.80 21.43 -11.88
C ARG A 72 7.54 21.20 -11.05
N LEU A 73 6.59 20.41 -11.56
CA LEU A 73 5.40 20.02 -10.80
C LEU A 73 5.79 19.09 -9.64
N LEU A 74 6.62 18.08 -9.87
CA LEU A 74 7.10 17.16 -8.85
C LEU A 74 7.87 17.87 -7.73
N ALA A 75 8.52 19.01 -8.02
CA ALA A 75 9.19 19.84 -7.03
C ALA A 75 8.24 20.76 -6.22
N SER A 76 6.95 20.84 -6.56
CA SER A 76 5.97 21.70 -5.90
C SER A 76 5.26 20.98 -4.76
N ASP A 77 5.26 21.58 -3.57
CA ASP A 77 4.55 21.08 -2.39
C ASP A 77 3.05 20.89 -2.64
N ASP A 78 2.42 21.84 -3.34
CA ASP A 78 0.98 21.78 -3.68
C ASP A 78 0.67 20.56 -4.56
N TYR A 79 1.51 20.28 -5.55
CA TYR A 79 1.32 19.13 -6.44
C TYR A 79 1.59 17.81 -5.71
N GLN A 80 2.64 17.75 -4.89
CA GLN A 80 2.91 16.59 -4.04
C GLN A 80 1.74 16.29 -3.10
N GLN A 81 1.11 17.33 -2.52
CA GLN A 81 -0.06 17.17 -1.66
C GLN A 81 -1.27 16.64 -2.43
N GLN A 82 -1.53 17.14 -3.65
CA GLN A 82 -2.60 16.64 -4.51
C GLN A 82 -2.39 15.16 -4.85
N LEU A 83 -1.16 14.77 -5.17
CA LEU A 83 -0.78 13.39 -5.46
C LEU A 83 -0.97 12.48 -4.24
N ALA A 84 -0.48 12.88 -3.08
CA ALA A 84 -0.65 12.15 -1.84
C ALA A 84 -2.13 11.95 -1.49
N GLU A 85 -2.94 12.99 -1.66
CA GLU A 85 -4.38 12.93 -1.42
C GLU A 85 -5.09 12.02 -2.42
N ALA A 86 -4.70 12.04 -3.70
CA ALA A 86 -5.25 11.13 -4.72
C ALA A 86 -4.94 9.66 -4.39
N ILE A 87 -3.70 9.34 -4.01
CA ILE A 87 -3.28 7.99 -3.59
C ILE A 87 -4.09 7.56 -2.36
N TYR A 88 -4.19 8.43 -1.34
CA TYR A 88 -4.99 8.18 -0.14
C TYR A 88 -6.46 7.89 -0.46
N LYS A 89 -7.09 8.74 -1.28
CA LYS A 89 -8.49 8.56 -1.71
C LYS A 89 -8.66 7.24 -2.47
N GLY A 90 -7.72 6.89 -3.34
CA GLY A 90 -7.74 5.63 -4.08
C GLY A 90 -7.71 4.42 -3.14
N LEU A 91 -6.78 4.41 -2.18
CA LEU A 91 -6.67 3.36 -1.18
C LEU A 91 -7.92 3.28 -0.28
N ARG A 92 -8.41 4.42 0.19
CA ARG A 92 -9.64 4.51 0.99
C ARG A 92 -10.84 3.96 0.23
N ASN A 93 -11.01 4.35 -1.03
CA ASN A 93 -12.12 3.88 -1.87
C ASN A 93 -12.04 2.37 -2.10
N TYR A 94 -10.84 1.81 -2.26
CA TYR A 94 -10.64 0.37 -2.35
C TYR A 94 -11.16 -0.35 -1.10
N PHE A 95 -10.78 0.09 0.10
CA PHE A 95 -11.23 -0.54 1.35
C PHE A 95 -12.71 -0.30 1.67
N LEU A 96 -13.30 0.79 1.20
CA LEU A 96 -14.75 0.99 1.31
C LEU A 96 -15.53 0.03 0.42
N ALA A 97 -15.01 -0.26 -0.79
CA ALA A 97 -15.62 -1.23 -1.71
C ALA A 97 -15.33 -2.69 -1.35
N HIS A 98 -14.22 -2.93 -0.63
CA HIS A 98 -13.78 -4.23 -0.14
C HIS A 98 -13.64 -4.17 1.38
N PRO A 99 -14.76 -4.17 2.14
CA PRO A 99 -14.71 -4.19 3.58
C PRO A 99 -13.81 -5.35 4.03
N MET A 100 -12.87 -5.05 4.92
CA MET A 100 -11.98 -6.07 5.49
C MET A 100 -12.84 -7.17 6.09
N GLN A 101 -12.88 -8.35 5.46
CA GLN A 101 -13.32 -9.55 6.16
C GLN A 101 -12.31 -9.75 7.28
N SER A 102 -12.77 -9.53 8.51
CA SER A 102 -12.05 -9.61 9.79
C SER A 102 -10.56 -9.93 9.64
N ALA A 103 -9.69 -8.93 9.84
CA ALA A 103 -8.25 -9.15 9.91
C ALA A 103 -7.96 -10.42 10.74
N PRO A 104 -7.04 -11.30 10.33
CA PRO A 104 -6.68 -12.44 11.16
C PRO A 104 -6.28 -11.91 12.55
N GLN A 105 -7.04 -12.30 13.58
CA GLN A 105 -6.70 -12.06 14.97
C GLN A 105 -5.39 -12.78 15.25
N GLY A 106 -4.26 -12.09 15.14
CA GLY A 106 -2.97 -12.77 15.19
C GLY A 106 -1.74 -11.87 15.10
N ALA A 107 -1.82 -10.63 15.57
CA ALA A 107 -0.64 -9.84 15.92
C ALA A 107 -1.06 -8.71 16.86
N THR A 108 -1.37 -9.05 18.11
CA THR A 108 -1.34 -8.05 19.17
C THR A 108 0.08 -7.51 19.22
N ALA A 109 0.27 -6.27 18.76
CA ALA A 109 1.46 -5.50 19.04
C ALA A 109 1.63 -5.48 20.57
N GLN A 110 2.54 -6.32 21.08
CA GLN A 110 2.99 -6.22 22.46
C GLN A 110 3.80 -4.93 22.56
N THR A 111 3.13 -3.81 22.80
CA THR A 111 3.76 -2.61 23.32
C THR A 111 4.14 -2.91 24.75
N ALA A 112 5.39 -3.35 24.94
CA ALA A 112 6.03 -3.43 26.24
C ALA A 112 6.19 -2.00 26.78
N SER A 113 5.18 -1.50 27.50
CA SER A 113 5.32 -0.31 28.33
C SER A 113 5.96 -0.75 29.65
N THR A 114 7.27 -0.59 29.72
CA THR A 114 8.03 -0.52 30.96
C THR A 114 7.49 0.63 31.82
N VAL A 115 6.75 0.30 32.88
CA VAL A 115 6.50 1.22 33.99
C VAL A 115 7.25 0.69 35.20
N THR A 116 8.46 1.21 35.37
CA THR A 116 9.18 1.21 36.65
C THR A 116 8.49 2.21 37.57
N THR A 117 8.09 1.81 38.76
CA THR A 117 7.77 2.74 39.86
C THR A 117 8.32 2.15 41.16
N PRO A 118 9.08 2.93 41.95
CA PRO A 118 9.75 2.41 43.15
C PRO A 118 8.74 2.26 44.29
N ASP A 119 8.76 1.09 44.93
CA ASP A 119 7.98 0.81 46.14
C ASP A 119 8.59 1.57 47.33
N ARG A 120 7.82 2.52 47.86
CA ARG A 120 8.00 3.11 49.18
C ARG A 120 6.61 3.26 49.79
N THR A 121 6.21 2.37 50.70
CA THR A 121 5.93 2.69 52.12
C THR A 121 5.36 1.47 52.88
N LEU A 122 5.93 1.23 54.06
CA LEU A 122 5.43 0.36 55.14
C LEU A 122 4.03 0.81 55.62
N PRO A 123 3.25 -0.10 56.23
CA PRO A 123 2.83 0.20 57.61
C PRO A 123 2.72 -1.01 58.57
N ASN A 124 2.94 -0.65 59.85
CA ASN A 124 2.68 -1.30 61.16
C ASN A 124 3.41 -2.59 61.54
#